data_AF-A0A927M4P5-F1
#
_entry.id   AF-A0A927M4P5-F1
#
_cell.length_a   1.000
_cell.length_b   1.000
_cell.length_c   1.000
_cell.angle_alpha   90.00
_cell.angle_beta   90.00
_cell.angle_gamma   90.00
#
_symmetry.space_group_name_H-M   'P 1'
#
loop_
_entity.id
_entity.type
_entity.pdbx_description
1 polymer ?
#
loop_
_entity_poly.entity_id
_entity_poly.type
_entity_poly.pdbx_seq_one_letter_code
_entity_poly.pdbx_strand_id
1 'polypeptide(L)'
;MSGEFSAALRHALDFDTPDRRIDSLKTSVSNFLRSGDPSARVRKTEYFNHTFAPDLVLTWPDENRERLVFLRTNPNPEWLAADLKVIAPSHPIVLTLDDSGSEQDPTAHERLVMTAKEARALITDPDAIEEFVSPRVPITSVLTNAVIRGGMGLVDGQAARGATESAIAGFSAAENLEAEPIRSALVAAEGMLDDEQANRFSRLYRAVWEGQGGTAENFPSHRNLNGPLTGRDLSLLLATLTTDDVQFWRRIGRSVRLEQVVALGPESGPNLGHLVEANLDRLLARGARVLGQSGAPSSEGQRADWGVERDCLALRGDGWIAYFAARSNDLPPHETRRGVSVTTLMDGIRQLGVRMTDVKVQQDNFAISIQAVGNADVVDSPDFGQLVDRGDSVAQTAAIAMPSGRNLIADFVTGTAMGHTNASFPLDELAQAAVRLLLELSHRNVPDSDVRLVSGRDPVVIQDPLWE
;
A
#
# COMPACT_ATOMS: atom_id res chain seq x y z
N MET A 1 -21.84 13.27 16.19
CA MET A 1 -21.50 12.87 17.56
C MET A 1 -20.28 13.67 17.96
N SER A 2 -20.46 14.94 18.35
CA SER A 2 -19.35 15.76 18.87
C SER A 2 -19.56 15.94 20.37
N GLY A 3 -18.47 15.95 21.12
CA GLY A 3 -18.38 16.06 22.56
C GLY A 3 -17.97 14.78 23.29
N GLU A 4 -17.67 13.65 22.64
CA GLU A 4 -17.37 12.39 23.36
C GLU A 4 -16.00 12.44 24.02
N PHE A 5 -14.98 12.95 23.32
CA PHE A 5 -13.64 13.10 23.89
C PHE A 5 -13.61 14.19 24.96
N SER A 6 -14.15 15.38 24.66
CA SER A 6 -14.25 16.47 25.62
C SER A 6 -15.11 16.09 26.84
N ALA A 7 -16.18 15.28 26.68
CA ALA A 7 -16.93 14.73 27.80
C ALA A 7 -16.14 13.68 28.58
N ALA A 8 -15.36 12.82 27.92
CA ALA A 8 -14.50 11.85 28.60
C ALA A 8 -13.40 12.54 29.43
N LEU A 9 -12.83 13.66 28.93
CA LEU A 9 -11.89 14.46 29.71
C LEU A 9 -12.58 15.16 30.90
N ARG A 10 -13.77 15.73 30.71
CA ARG A 10 -14.54 16.34 31.81
C ARG A 10 -14.91 15.30 32.88
N HIS A 11 -15.40 14.13 32.48
CA HIS A 11 -15.67 13.02 33.38
C HIS A 11 -14.41 12.55 34.11
N ALA A 12 -13.24 12.56 33.46
CA ALA A 12 -11.98 12.25 34.12
C ALA A 12 -11.63 13.24 35.24
N LEU A 13 -12.10 14.49 35.18
CA LEU A 13 -11.91 15.49 36.23
C LEU A 13 -12.84 15.27 37.44
N ASP A 14 -13.94 14.53 37.27
CA ASP A 14 -14.97 14.28 38.29
C ASP A 14 -14.60 13.16 39.29
N PHE A 15 -13.52 12.40 39.07
CA PHE A 15 -13.12 11.34 40.01
C PHE A 15 -12.65 11.88 41.36
N ASP A 16 -12.97 11.19 42.45
CA ASP A 16 -12.69 11.68 43.81
C ASP A 16 -11.20 11.71 44.18
N THR A 17 -10.36 10.88 43.56
CA THR A 17 -8.92 10.78 43.90
C THR A 17 -8.01 11.28 42.77
N PRO A 18 -6.94 12.03 43.09
CA PRO A 18 -5.99 12.56 42.08
C PRO A 18 -5.43 11.47 41.15
N ASP A 19 -5.03 10.32 41.69
CA ASP A 19 -4.43 9.24 40.89
C ASP A 19 -5.41 8.68 39.85
N ARG A 20 -6.69 8.54 40.22
CA ARG A 20 -7.73 8.07 39.28
C ARG A 20 -8.03 9.10 38.21
N ARG A 21 -8.04 10.40 38.54
CA ARG A 21 -8.17 11.47 37.54
C ARG A 21 -7.04 11.42 36.53
N ILE A 22 -5.80 11.35 37.01
CA ILE A 22 -4.59 11.35 36.15
C ILE A 22 -4.59 10.12 35.24
N ASP A 23 -4.84 8.92 35.79
CA ASP A 23 -4.85 7.72 34.96
C ASP A 23 -6.01 7.71 33.97
N SER A 24 -7.21 8.17 34.36
CA SER A 24 -8.34 8.29 33.44
C SER A 24 -8.04 9.26 32.31
N LEU A 25 -7.48 10.43 32.61
CA LEU A 25 -7.09 11.44 31.62
C LEU A 25 -6.04 10.90 30.64
N LYS A 26 -4.95 10.32 31.15
CA LYS A 26 -3.90 9.71 30.32
C LYS A 26 -4.45 8.58 29.47
N THR A 27 -5.41 7.80 29.98
CA THR A 27 -6.08 6.74 29.23
C THR A 27 -6.88 7.31 28.07
N SER A 28 -7.71 8.33 28.31
CA SER A 28 -8.51 8.97 27.27
C SER A 28 -7.63 9.55 26.17
N VAL A 29 -6.57 10.29 26.52
CA VAL A 29 -5.60 10.84 25.55
C VAL A 29 -4.86 9.73 24.81
N SER A 30 -4.47 8.65 25.49
CA SER A 30 -3.78 7.52 24.85
C SER A 30 -4.66 6.82 23.83
N ASN A 31 -5.93 6.59 24.16
CA ASN A 31 -6.90 5.96 23.26
C ASN A 31 -7.12 6.84 22.03
N PHE A 32 -7.23 8.14 22.24
CA PHE A 32 -7.36 9.12 21.16
C PHE A 32 -6.16 9.10 20.20
N LEU A 33 -4.94 9.15 20.74
CA LEU A 33 -3.74 9.16 19.90
C LEU A 33 -3.60 7.87 19.09
N ARG A 34 -4.04 6.72 19.66
CA ARG A 34 -4.08 5.42 18.96
C ARG A 34 -5.17 5.35 17.90
N SER A 35 -6.34 5.94 18.14
CA SER A 35 -7.39 5.97 17.11
C SER A 35 -7.03 6.90 15.96
N GLY A 36 -6.32 8.00 16.24
CA GLY A 36 -5.84 8.91 15.20
C GLY A 36 -4.68 8.36 14.39
N ASP A 37 -3.76 7.62 15.01
CA ASP A 37 -2.69 6.88 14.33
C ASP A 37 -2.50 5.47 14.91
N PRO A 38 -3.10 4.43 14.29
CA PRO A 38 -3.02 3.05 14.77
C PRO A 38 -1.60 2.47 14.81
N SER A 39 -0.66 3.03 14.06
CA SER A 39 0.74 2.56 14.07
C SER A 39 1.57 3.14 15.23
N ALA A 40 1.04 4.15 15.93
CA ALA A 40 1.70 4.75 17.07
C ALA A 40 1.59 3.87 18.32
N ARG A 41 2.71 3.63 19.00
CA ARG A 41 2.73 3.02 20.33
C ARG A 41 2.76 4.10 21.39
N VAL A 42 1.74 4.13 22.24
CA VAL A 42 1.62 5.09 23.36
C VAL A 42 2.07 4.45 24.67
N ARG A 43 3.07 5.04 25.31
CA ARG A 43 3.54 4.69 26.65
C ARG A 43 3.19 5.80 27.64
N LYS A 44 2.46 5.47 28.70
CA LYS A 44 2.22 6.37 29.83
C LYS A 44 3.48 6.45 30.69
N THR A 45 3.80 7.64 31.19
CA THR A 45 4.85 7.81 32.21
C THR A 45 4.22 7.96 33.60
N GLU A 46 5.05 7.99 34.64
CA GLU A 46 4.63 8.29 36.02
C GLU A 46 4.42 9.79 36.28
N TYR A 47 4.84 10.67 35.35
CA TYR A 47 4.82 12.12 35.54
C TYR A 47 3.49 12.73 35.08
N PHE A 48 3.00 13.76 35.78
CA PHE A 48 1.83 14.51 35.34
C PHE A 48 2.03 16.02 35.46
N ASN A 49 1.62 16.77 34.43
CA ASN A 49 1.63 18.24 34.41
C ASN A 49 3.00 18.85 34.77
N HIS A 50 4.05 18.27 34.22
CA HIS A 50 5.42 18.58 34.60
C HIS A 50 6.21 19.18 33.43
N THR A 51 7.00 20.23 33.67
CA THR A 51 7.66 21.01 32.61
C THR A 51 8.65 20.19 31.77
N PHE A 52 9.51 19.38 32.40
CA PHE A 52 10.60 18.68 31.69
C PHE A 52 10.39 17.18 31.48
N ALA A 53 9.36 16.61 32.09
CA ALA A 53 9.11 15.17 32.04
C ALA A 53 7.75 14.94 31.37
N PRO A 54 7.70 14.16 30.28
CA PRO A 54 6.48 14.01 29.50
C PRO A 54 5.46 13.15 30.22
N ASP A 55 4.19 13.41 29.98
CA ASP A 55 3.06 12.63 30.50
C ASP A 55 2.89 11.32 29.71
N LEU A 56 3.09 11.38 28.39
CA LEU A 56 3.06 10.24 27.48
C LEU A 56 4.22 10.31 26.49
N VAL A 57 4.61 9.15 25.96
CA VAL A 57 5.59 9.03 24.88
C VAL A 57 4.97 8.25 23.73
N LEU A 58 5.00 8.86 22.54
CA LEU A 58 4.61 8.25 21.27
C LEU A 58 5.84 7.72 20.56
N THR A 59 5.78 6.49 20.07
CA THR A 59 6.86 5.88 19.29
C THR A 59 6.31 5.20 18.04
N TRP A 60 7.04 5.35 16.93
CA TRP A 60 6.77 4.66 15.66
C TRP A 60 7.96 3.75 15.35
N PRO A 61 7.86 2.43 15.65
CA PRO A 61 8.98 1.49 15.52
C PRO A 61 9.60 1.47 14.13
N ASP A 62 8.76 1.59 13.09
CA ASP A 62 9.20 1.50 11.68
C ASP A 62 9.84 2.80 11.16
N GLU A 63 9.89 3.85 11.98
CA GLU A 63 10.38 5.18 11.60
C GLU A 63 11.48 5.69 12.54
N ASN A 64 11.79 4.95 13.61
CA ASN A 64 12.67 5.41 14.69
C ASN A 64 12.31 6.85 15.14
N ARG A 65 11.01 7.14 15.17
CA ARG A 65 10.45 8.45 15.54
C ARG A 65 9.88 8.34 16.95
N GLU A 66 10.14 9.37 17.75
CA GLU A 66 9.56 9.56 19.07
C GLU A 66 8.96 10.97 19.17
N ARG A 67 7.81 11.11 19.83
CA ARG A 67 7.28 12.41 20.25
C ARG A 67 6.85 12.36 21.70
N LEU A 68 7.20 13.43 22.42
CA LEU A 68 6.85 13.62 23.81
C LEU A 68 5.51 14.36 23.91
N VAL A 69 4.58 13.85 24.72
CA VAL A 69 3.27 14.47 24.94
C VAL A 69 3.20 15.02 26.36
N PHE A 70 2.84 16.29 26.45
CA PHE A 70 2.72 17.03 27.69
C PHE A 70 1.28 17.47 27.88
N LEU A 71 0.67 17.09 29.01
CA LEU A 71 -0.67 17.51 29.38
C LEU A 71 -0.56 18.76 30.26
N ARG A 72 -1.32 19.80 29.94
CA ARG A 72 -1.25 21.09 30.66
C ARG A 72 -2.64 21.52 31.12
N THR A 73 -2.79 21.68 32.42
CA THR A 73 -4.02 22.21 33.03
C THR A 73 -4.13 23.73 32.88
N ASN A 74 -3.00 24.43 32.75
CA ASN A 74 -2.99 25.88 32.54
C ASN A 74 -2.65 26.21 31.09
N PRO A 75 -3.59 26.78 30.33
CA PRO A 75 -3.38 27.17 28.94
C PRO A 75 -2.77 28.57 28.76
N ASN A 76 -2.20 29.18 29.81
CA ASN A 76 -1.58 30.51 29.74
C ASN A 76 -0.44 30.57 28.69
N PRO A 77 -0.51 31.47 27.68
CA PRO A 77 0.45 31.50 26.57
C PRO A 77 1.89 31.79 26.98
N GLU A 78 2.11 32.62 27.99
CA GLU A 78 3.47 32.96 28.43
C GLU A 78 4.15 31.77 29.09
N TRP A 79 3.39 30.98 29.85
CA TRP A 79 3.89 29.78 30.51
C TRP A 79 4.18 28.68 29.49
N LEU A 80 3.27 28.47 28.54
CA LEU A 80 3.47 27.51 27.46
C LEU A 80 4.70 27.89 26.60
N ALA A 81 4.87 29.17 26.27
CA ALA A 81 6.04 29.63 25.52
C ALA A 81 7.35 29.47 26.31
N ALA A 82 7.32 29.63 27.63
CA ALA A 82 8.48 29.38 28.49
C ALA A 82 8.82 27.88 28.56
N ASP A 83 7.82 27.02 28.75
CA ASP A 83 7.97 25.55 28.75
C ASP A 83 8.60 25.08 27.43
N LEU A 84 8.09 25.56 26.29
CA LEU A 84 8.56 25.16 24.96
C LEU A 84 10.06 25.38 24.76
N LYS A 85 10.65 26.44 25.34
CA LYS A 85 12.10 26.68 25.25
C LYS A 85 12.94 25.56 25.86
N VAL A 86 12.38 24.82 26.81
CA VAL A 86 13.04 23.70 27.49
C VAL A 86 12.86 22.40 26.71
N ILE A 87 11.66 22.17 26.17
CA ILE A 87 11.27 20.88 25.56
C ILE A 87 11.37 20.86 24.02
N ALA A 88 11.68 21.98 23.37
CA ALA A 88 11.74 22.14 21.91
C ALA A 88 12.54 21.04 21.16
N PRO A 89 13.71 20.57 21.63
CA PRO A 89 14.48 19.56 20.89
C PRO A 89 13.75 18.24 20.62
N SER A 90 12.66 17.98 21.35
CA SER A 90 11.85 16.76 21.23
C SER A 90 10.63 16.89 20.31
N HIS A 91 10.44 18.04 19.65
CA HIS A 91 9.28 18.37 18.82
C HIS A 91 7.93 17.96 19.49
N PRO A 92 7.65 18.48 20.69
CA PRO A 92 6.62 17.94 21.56
C PRO A 92 5.19 18.19 21.06
N ILE A 93 4.25 17.44 21.63
CA ILE A 93 2.82 17.73 21.59
C ILE A 93 2.43 18.25 22.97
N VAL A 94 1.83 19.43 23.05
CA VAL A 94 1.30 20.01 24.26
C VAL A 94 -0.22 20.06 24.15
N LEU A 95 -0.92 19.27 24.96
CA LEU A 95 -2.37 19.25 25.02
C LEU A 95 -2.83 20.06 26.22
N THR A 96 -3.50 21.18 25.97
CA THR A 96 -4.19 21.94 27.01
C THR A 96 -5.48 21.22 27.39
N LEU A 97 -5.77 21.10 28.69
CA LEU A 97 -6.94 20.38 29.20
C LEU A 97 -8.15 21.29 29.41
N ASP A 98 -7.96 22.59 29.22
CA ASP A 98 -8.98 23.61 29.35
C ASP A 98 -8.98 24.49 28.10
N ASP A 99 -10.18 24.94 27.72
CA ASP A 99 -10.38 25.88 26.61
C ASP A 99 -10.29 27.29 27.20
N SER A 100 -9.22 28.01 26.85
CA SER A 100 -9.05 29.41 27.28
C SER A 100 -9.08 30.35 26.09
N GLY A 101 -10.12 30.18 25.26
CA GLY A 101 -10.45 31.12 24.21
C GLY A 101 -10.98 32.49 24.69
N SER A 102 -11.09 32.78 25.99
CA SER A 102 -11.65 34.05 26.47
C SER A 102 -10.63 34.85 27.31
N GLU A 103 -10.20 36.00 26.76
CA GLU A 103 -9.38 37.05 27.41
C GLU A 103 -7.86 36.80 27.52
N GLN A 104 -7.22 36.29 26.47
CA GLN A 104 -5.75 36.28 26.40
C GLN A 104 -5.18 37.52 25.70
N ASP A 105 -4.07 38.04 26.21
CA ASP A 105 -3.28 39.11 25.57
C ASP A 105 -2.87 38.68 24.14
N PRO A 106 -3.34 39.39 23.09
CA PRO A 106 -3.03 39.06 21.70
C PRO A 106 -1.53 38.96 21.42
N THR A 107 -0.71 39.76 22.12
CA THR A 107 0.74 39.75 21.94
C THR A 107 1.40 38.52 22.59
N ALA A 108 0.85 38.01 23.70
CA ALA A 108 1.29 36.77 24.31
C ALA A 108 0.92 35.56 23.43
N HIS A 109 -0.27 35.59 22.83
CA HIS A 109 -0.74 34.56 21.91
C HIS A 109 0.11 34.50 20.63
N GLU A 110 0.39 35.64 19.99
CA GLU A 110 1.25 35.69 18.80
C GLU A 110 2.67 35.17 19.09
N ARG A 111 3.25 35.54 20.25
CA ARG A 111 4.54 35.01 20.73
C ARG A 111 4.50 33.49 20.90
N LEU A 112 3.42 32.94 21.44
CA LEU A 112 3.26 31.49 21.58
C LEU A 112 3.24 30.79 20.22
N VAL A 113 2.46 31.29 19.26
CA VAL A 113 2.37 30.72 17.91
C VAL A 113 3.74 30.67 17.24
N MET A 114 4.49 31.77 17.31
CA MET A 114 5.86 31.85 16.76
C MET A 114 6.80 30.86 17.46
N THR A 115 6.78 30.82 18.80
CA THR A 115 7.62 29.91 19.59
C THR A 115 7.30 28.44 19.29
N ALA A 116 6.02 28.10 19.15
CA ALA A 116 5.57 26.75 18.81
C ALA A 116 6.06 26.32 17.42
N LYS A 117 5.99 27.21 16.42
CA LYS A 117 6.49 26.94 15.07
C LYS A 117 8.01 26.77 15.04
N GLU A 118 8.76 27.64 15.71
CA GLU A 118 10.22 27.55 15.81
C GLU A 118 10.66 26.25 16.52
N ALA A 119 9.96 25.89 17.60
CA ALA A 119 10.19 24.65 18.34
C ALA A 119 9.68 23.39 17.62
N ARG A 120 8.97 23.54 16.48
CA ARG A 120 8.25 22.44 15.79
C ARG A 120 7.36 21.65 16.77
N ALA A 121 6.74 22.38 17.69
CA ALA A 121 5.86 21.83 18.70
C ALA A 121 4.40 22.01 18.29
N LEU A 122 3.57 21.00 18.51
CA LEU A 122 2.12 21.11 18.37
C LEU A 122 1.55 21.54 19.72
N ILE A 123 0.86 22.67 19.77
CA ILE A 123 -0.01 23.03 20.89
C ILE A 123 -1.44 22.85 20.41
N THR A 124 -2.22 22.07 21.15
CA THR A 124 -3.59 21.74 20.75
C THR A 124 -4.48 21.59 21.97
N ASP A 125 -5.79 21.58 21.73
CA ASP A 125 -6.84 21.49 22.75
C ASP A 125 -7.74 20.26 22.47
N PRO A 126 -8.69 19.95 23.36
CA PRO A 126 -9.56 18.80 23.20
C PRO A 126 -10.48 18.89 21.97
N ASP A 127 -10.88 20.10 21.58
CA ASP A 127 -11.83 20.33 20.49
C ASP A 127 -11.15 20.13 19.13
N ALA A 128 -9.90 20.56 18.98
CA ALA A 128 -9.05 20.30 17.82
C ALA A 128 -8.83 18.79 17.61
N ILE A 129 -8.50 18.12 18.71
CA ILE A 129 -8.32 16.68 18.79
C ILE A 129 -9.59 15.98 18.32
N GLU A 130 -10.75 16.33 18.89
CA GLU A 130 -12.03 15.72 18.51
C GLU A 130 -12.37 15.90 17.03
N GLU A 131 -12.06 17.06 16.45
CA GLU A 131 -12.24 17.31 15.02
C GLU A 131 -11.37 16.37 14.16
N PHE A 132 -10.11 16.14 14.55
CA PHE A 132 -9.21 15.24 13.81
C PHE A 132 -9.59 13.76 13.90
N VAL A 133 -10.11 13.27 15.02
CA VAL A 133 -10.44 11.84 15.19
C VAL A 133 -11.88 11.49 14.80
N SER A 134 -12.61 12.44 14.24
CA SER A 134 -13.93 12.20 13.65
C SER A 134 -13.81 12.11 12.12
N PRO A 135 -13.21 11.04 11.54
CA PRO A 135 -12.97 10.98 10.12
C PRO A 135 -14.29 10.98 9.36
N ARG A 136 -14.44 11.96 8.46
CA ARG A 136 -15.63 12.10 7.59
C ARG A 136 -15.42 11.41 6.26
N VAL A 137 -14.18 11.45 5.78
CA VAL A 137 -13.71 10.86 4.52
C VAL A 137 -12.26 10.39 4.70
N PRO A 138 -11.74 9.44 3.90
CA PRO A 138 -10.42 8.87 4.12
C PRO A 138 -9.26 9.87 4.24
N ILE A 139 -9.28 10.98 3.49
CA ILE A 139 -8.24 12.02 3.55
C ILE A 139 -8.13 12.69 4.93
N THR A 140 -9.21 12.70 5.72
CA THR A 140 -9.18 13.25 7.08
C THR A 140 -8.34 12.38 8.01
N SER A 141 -8.40 11.05 7.90
CA SER A 141 -7.52 10.15 8.64
C SER A 141 -6.05 10.36 8.29
N VAL A 142 -5.76 10.66 7.01
CA VAL A 142 -4.39 11.00 6.56
C VAL A 142 -3.89 12.27 7.23
N LEU A 143 -4.71 13.33 7.25
CA LEU A 143 -4.37 14.58 7.90
C LEU A 143 -4.13 14.37 9.40
N THR A 144 -4.99 13.62 10.08
CA THR A 144 -4.86 13.31 11.52
C THR A 144 -3.56 12.58 11.84
N ASN A 145 -3.21 11.55 11.06
CA ASN A 145 -1.93 10.86 11.17
C ASN A 145 -0.75 11.84 11.02
N ALA A 146 -0.82 12.72 10.02
CA ALA A 146 0.21 13.73 9.76
C ALA A 146 0.36 14.72 10.93
N VAL A 147 -0.75 15.19 11.50
CA VAL A 147 -0.76 16.12 12.65
C VAL A 147 -0.16 15.45 13.90
N ILE A 148 -0.51 14.19 14.19
CA ILE A 148 0.07 13.48 15.34
C ILE A 148 1.58 13.29 15.16
N ARG A 149 2.05 12.96 13.95
CA ARG A 149 3.47 12.70 13.68
C ARG A 149 4.35 13.93 13.56
N GLY A 150 3.82 15.01 13.01
CA GLY A 150 4.59 16.17 12.58
C GLY A 150 3.85 17.48 12.71
N GLY A 151 2.71 17.53 13.40
CA GLY A 151 1.99 18.77 13.67
C GLY A 151 2.86 19.77 14.44
N MET A 152 2.69 21.04 14.12
CA MET A 152 3.40 22.18 14.69
C MET A 152 2.53 23.44 14.72
N GLY A 153 2.88 24.38 15.60
CA GLY A 153 2.11 25.58 15.84
C GLY A 153 0.97 25.37 16.83
N LEU A 154 0.10 26.37 16.93
CA LEU A 154 -1.12 26.31 17.73
C LEU A 154 -2.29 25.88 16.84
N VAL A 155 -2.96 24.79 17.21
CA VAL A 155 -4.10 24.22 16.49
C VAL A 155 -5.23 24.00 17.47
N ASP A 156 -6.16 24.96 17.48
CA ASP A 156 -7.41 24.92 18.22
C ASP A 156 -8.53 24.24 17.40
N GLY A 157 -9.71 24.08 17.99
CA GLY A 157 -10.88 23.48 17.34
C GLY A 157 -11.28 24.15 16.01
N GLN A 158 -11.14 25.48 15.90
CA GLN A 158 -11.47 26.20 14.68
C GLN A 158 -10.41 25.99 13.59
N ALA A 159 -9.14 26.02 13.95
CA ALA A 159 -8.02 25.76 13.06
C ALA A 159 -8.06 24.32 12.55
N ALA A 160 -8.33 23.34 13.42
CA ALA A 160 -8.48 21.93 13.04
C ALA A 160 -9.64 21.72 12.06
N ARG A 161 -10.77 22.41 12.27
CA ARG A 161 -11.93 22.34 11.36
C ARG A 161 -11.61 22.95 10.01
N GLY A 162 -11.03 24.14 10.00
CA GLY A 162 -10.61 24.80 8.75
C GLY A 162 -9.57 23.98 7.98
N ALA A 163 -8.63 23.34 8.67
CA ALA A 163 -7.66 22.42 8.09
C ALA A 163 -8.33 21.21 7.43
N THR A 164 -9.28 20.61 8.14
CA THR A 164 -10.03 19.43 7.70
C THR A 164 -10.88 19.76 6.49
N GLU A 165 -11.62 20.88 6.52
CA GLU A 165 -12.41 21.38 5.38
C GLU A 165 -11.53 21.70 4.17
N SER A 166 -10.38 22.34 4.39
CA SER A 166 -9.42 22.64 3.33
C SER A 166 -8.85 21.37 2.72
N ALA A 167 -8.52 20.37 3.53
CA ALA A 167 -8.01 19.08 3.06
C ALA A 167 -9.04 18.35 2.18
N ILE A 168 -10.30 18.31 2.62
CA ILE A 168 -11.41 17.71 1.86
C ILE A 168 -11.63 18.45 0.54
N ALA A 169 -11.73 19.79 0.60
CA ALA A 169 -11.96 20.62 -0.57
C ALA A 169 -10.80 20.50 -1.58
N GLY A 170 -9.56 20.53 -1.11
CA GLY A 170 -8.38 20.34 -1.95
C GLY A 170 -8.36 18.96 -2.61
N PHE A 171 -8.88 17.92 -1.94
CA PHE A 171 -8.83 16.55 -2.47
C PHE A 171 -9.86 16.36 -3.57
N SER A 172 -11.08 16.82 -3.34
CA SER A 172 -12.12 16.90 -4.37
C SER A 172 -11.70 17.79 -5.54
N ALA A 173 -10.98 18.90 -5.28
CA ALA A 173 -10.45 19.76 -6.32
C ALA A 173 -9.35 19.08 -7.15
N ALA A 174 -8.50 18.24 -6.55
CA ALA A 174 -7.52 17.44 -7.29
C ALA A 174 -8.19 16.41 -8.21
N GLU A 175 -9.34 15.85 -7.81
CA GLU A 175 -10.15 14.98 -8.66
C GLU A 175 -10.71 15.73 -9.89
N ASN A 176 -11.02 17.02 -9.74
CA ASN A 176 -11.62 17.87 -10.79
C ASN A 176 -10.61 18.79 -11.50
N LEU A 177 -9.30 18.65 -11.22
CA LEU A 177 -8.22 19.49 -11.75
C LEU A 177 -8.39 21.00 -11.46
N GLU A 178 -8.89 21.35 -10.27
CA GLU A 178 -9.08 22.72 -9.82
C GLU A 178 -7.90 23.22 -8.98
N ALA A 179 -7.18 24.24 -9.47
CA ALA A 179 -5.90 24.63 -8.88
C ALA A 179 -6.01 25.38 -7.53
N GLU A 180 -7.02 26.25 -7.35
CA GLU A 180 -7.09 27.15 -6.20
C GLU A 180 -7.40 26.45 -4.87
N PRO A 181 -8.37 25.51 -4.79
CA PRO A 181 -8.63 24.80 -3.54
C PRO A 181 -7.47 23.89 -3.15
N ILE A 182 -6.77 23.28 -4.13
CA ILE A 182 -5.53 22.52 -3.87
C ILE A 182 -4.49 23.45 -3.24
N ARG A 183 -4.23 24.62 -3.83
CA ARG A 183 -3.25 25.57 -3.27
C ARG A 183 -3.60 25.96 -1.84
N SER A 184 -4.88 26.25 -1.58
CA SER A 184 -5.36 26.59 -0.24
C SER A 184 -5.14 25.44 0.76
N ALA A 185 -5.40 24.20 0.36
CA ALA A 185 -5.15 23.01 1.17
C ALA A 185 -3.66 22.81 1.47
N LEU A 186 -2.80 23.03 0.48
CA LEU A 186 -1.34 22.92 0.64
C LEU A 186 -0.82 23.99 1.61
N VAL A 187 -1.27 25.25 1.48
CA VAL A 187 -0.89 26.34 2.40
C VAL A 187 -1.36 26.03 3.83
N ALA A 188 -2.57 25.49 4.00
CA ALA A 188 -3.06 25.07 5.32
C ALA A 188 -2.17 23.96 5.91
N ALA A 189 -1.86 22.92 5.14
CA ALA A 189 -0.98 21.84 5.57
C ALA A 189 0.42 22.33 5.94
N GLU A 190 1.03 23.19 5.12
CA GLU A 190 2.34 23.80 5.40
C GLU A 190 2.33 24.70 6.64
N GLY A 191 1.18 25.29 6.97
CA GLY A 191 1.03 26.12 8.16
C GLY A 191 1.03 25.35 9.49
N MET A 192 0.68 24.05 9.45
CA MET A 192 0.48 23.22 10.65
C MET A 192 1.32 21.94 10.70
N LEU A 193 2.02 21.57 9.63
CA LEU A 193 2.80 20.33 9.55
C LEU A 193 4.28 20.63 9.36
N ASP A 194 5.13 19.74 9.88
CA ASP A 194 6.55 19.70 9.54
C ASP A 194 6.77 19.43 8.04
N ASP A 195 7.97 19.70 7.56
CA ASP A 195 8.29 19.56 6.14
C ASP A 195 8.09 18.14 5.61
N GLU A 196 8.32 17.12 6.44
CA GLU A 196 8.18 15.73 6.01
C GLU A 196 6.72 15.38 5.74
N GLN A 197 5.85 15.70 6.69
CA GLN A 197 4.42 15.44 6.59
C GLN A 197 3.74 16.35 5.55
N ALA A 198 4.10 17.64 5.49
CA ALA A 198 3.61 18.56 4.47
C ALA A 198 3.99 18.07 3.06
N ASN A 199 5.24 17.64 2.84
CA ASN A 199 5.67 17.09 1.56
C ASN A 199 4.94 15.81 1.18
N ARG A 200 4.66 14.93 2.16
CA ARG A 200 3.87 13.71 1.93
C ARG A 200 2.45 14.06 1.47
N PHE A 201 1.82 15.02 2.13
CA PHE A 201 0.49 15.51 1.77
C PHE A 201 0.48 16.12 0.35
N SER A 202 1.48 16.95 0.02
CA SER A 202 1.65 17.52 -1.31
C SER A 202 1.86 16.45 -2.40
N ARG A 203 2.64 15.39 -2.12
CA ARG A 203 2.83 14.27 -3.05
C ARG A 203 1.53 13.50 -3.30
N LEU A 204 0.68 13.35 -2.28
CA LEU A 204 -0.63 12.72 -2.42
C LEU A 204 -1.54 13.52 -3.36
N TYR A 205 -1.69 14.83 -3.16
CA TYR A 205 -2.45 15.69 -4.08
C TYR A 205 -1.91 15.65 -5.50
N ARG A 206 -0.59 15.68 -5.64
CA ARG A 206 0.05 15.60 -6.95
C ARG A 206 -0.23 14.26 -7.64
N ALA A 207 -0.22 13.17 -6.89
CA ALA A 207 -0.58 11.85 -7.42
C ALA A 207 -2.01 11.86 -7.96
N VAL A 208 -2.98 12.37 -7.18
CA VAL A 208 -4.38 12.48 -7.62
C VAL A 208 -4.49 13.35 -8.88
N TRP A 209 -3.87 14.53 -8.87
CA TRP A 209 -3.83 15.46 -10.02
C TRP A 209 -3.28 14.81 -11.29
N GLU A 210 -2.11 14.17 -11.21
CA GLU A 210 -1.50 13.47 -12.36
C GLU A 210 -2.33 12.26 -12.79
N GLY A 211 -2.91 11.56 -11.82
CA GLY A 211 -3.84 10.45 -12.02
C GLY A 211 -5.08 10.89 -12.80
N GLN A 212 -5.60 12.09 -12.57
CA GLN A 212 -6.73 12.65 -13.32
C GLN A 212 -6.34 13.25 -14.69
N GLY A 213 -5.05 13.22 -15.03
CA GLY A 213 -4.53 13.70 -16.31
C GLY A 213 -3.95 15.11 -16.28
N GLY A 214 -3.85 15.73 -15.10
CA GLY A 214 -3.06 16.94 -14.90
C GLY A 214 -1.57 16.69 -15.14
N THR A 215 -0.83 17.74 -15.51
CA THR A 215 0.63 17.66 -15.67
C THR A 215 1.34 18.11 -14.40
N ALA A 216 2.52 17.54 -14.13
CA ALA A 216 3.39 17.94 -13.02
C ALA A 216 3.72 19.43 -13.04
N GLU A 217 3.94 20.00 -14.23
CA GLU A 217 4.31 21.41 -14.43
C GLU A 217 3.19 22.38 -14.03
N ASN A 218 1.93 21.95 -14.16
CA ASN A 218 0.76 22.76 -13.82
C ASN A 218 0.24 22.50 -12.40
N PHE A 219 0.89 21.61 -11.64
CA PHE A 219 0.47 21.31 -10.28
C PHE A 219 0.65 22.55 -9.39
N PRO A 220 -0.37 23.00 -8.63
CA PRO A 220 -0.39 24.28 -7.93
C PRO A 220 0.39 24.23 -6.60
N SER A 221 1.67 23.87 -6.65
CA SER A 221 2.58 23.88 -5.50
C SER A 221 3.83 24.72 -5.76
N HIS A 222 4.28 25.42 -4.73
CA HIS A 222 5.56 26.14 -4.75
C HIS A 222 6.74 25.23 -4.36
N ARG A 223 6.47 23.99 -3.91
CA ARG A 223 7.50 23.03 -3.51
C ARG A 223 8.00 22.26 -4.72
N ASN A 224 9.32 22.08 -4.78
CA ASN A 224 9.93 21.20 -5.77
C ASN A 224 9.75 19.73 -5.32
N LEU A 225 8.60 19.14 -5.66
CA LEU A 225 8.26 17.75 -5.34
C LEU A 225 8.99 16.79 -6.28
N ASN A 226 10.32 16.82 -6.29
CA ASN A 226 11.10 15.90 -7.12
C ASN A 226 11.16 14.52 -6.49
N GLY A 227 10.69 13.51 -7.22
CA GLY A 227 10.79 12.11 -6.84
C GLY A 227 9.54 11.31 -7.19
N PRO A 228 9.67 10.00 -7.48
CA PRO A 228 8.52 9.12 -7.66
C PRO A 228 7.75 8.95 -6.34
N LEU A 229 6.51 8.47 -6.43
CA LEU A 229 5.75 8.06 -5.25
C LEU A 229 6.52 6.98 -4.49
N THR A 230 6.72 7.20 -3.19
CA THR A 230 7.30 6.17 -2.32
C THR A 230 6.26 5.08 -2.02
N GLY A 231 6.68 3.91 -1.54
CA GLY A 231 5.73 2.85 -1.14
C GLY A 231 4.72 3.32 -0.09
N ARG A 232 5.14 4.21 0.84
CA ARG A 232 4.27 4.83 1.85
C ARG A 232 3.29 5.83 1.26
N ASP A 233 3.67 6.55 0.21
CA ASP A 233 2.77 7.46 -0.52
C ASP A 233 1.73 6.64 -1.30
N LEU A 234 2.15 5.52 -1.90
CA LEU A 234 1.27 4.61 -2.62
C LEU A 234 0.25 3.93 -1.70
N SER A 235 0.68 3.41 -0.55
CA SER A 235 -0.23 2.85 0.48
C SER A 235 -1.30 3.86 0.90
N LEU A 236 -0.88 5.11 1.10
CA LEU A 236 -1.78 6.19 1.46
C LEU A 236 -2.80 6.48 0.35
N LEU A 237 -2.35 6.55 -0.90
CA LEU A 237 -3.19 6.76 -2.06
C LEU A 237 -4.25 5.64 -2.19
N LEU A 238 -3.84 4.38 -2.04
CA LEU A 238 -4.72 3.22 -2.11
C LEU A 238 -5.74 3.19 -0.97
N ALA A 239 -5.38 3.66 0.23
CA ALA A 239 -6.31 3.75 1.35
C ALA A 239 -7.26 4.95 1.25
N THR A 240 -6.89 5.99 0.50
CA THR A 240 -7.65 7.25 0.46
C THR A 240 -8.67 7.30 -0.65
N LEU A 241 -8.33 6.78 -1.83
CA LEU A 241 -9.20 6.85 -3.01
C LEU A 241 -10.19 5.70 -3.06
N THR A 242 -11.32 5.94 -3.70
CA THR A 242 -12.26 4.90 -4.13
C THR A 242 -12.59 5.18 -5.58
N THR A 243 -11.81 4.60 -6.50
CA THR A 243 -12.02 4.76 -7.95
C THR A 243 -11.65 3.47 -8.67
N ASP A 244 -12.47 3.11 -9.65
CA ASP A 244 -12.26 2.02 -10.60
C ASP A 244 -11.73 2.53 -11.97
N ASP A 245 -11.39 3.82 -12.08
CA ASP A 245 -10.88 4.40 -13.33
C ASP A 245 -9.52 3.78 -13.72
N VAL A 246 -9.56 2.95 -14.75
CA VAL A 246 -8.39 2.27 -15.32
C VAL A 246 -7.35 3.28 -15.83
N GLN A 247 -7.76 4.41 -16.41
CA GLN A 247 -6.82 5.41 -16.91
C GLN A 247 -6.11 6.13 -15.76
N PHE A 248 -6.83 6.39 -14.67
CA PHE A 248 -6.24 6.90 -13.43
C PHE A 248 -5.13 5.97 -12.93
N TRP A 249 -5.46 4.70 -12.70
CA TRP A 249 -4.51 3.72 -12.20
C TRP A 249 -3.34 3.47 -13.17
N ARG A 250 -3.59 3.53 -14.48
CA ARG A 250 -2.56 3.44 -15.51
C ARG A 250 -1.59 4.63 -15.51
N ARG A 251 -2.04 5.83 -15.10
CA ARG A 251 -1.17 7.01 -14.94
C ARG A 251 -0.34 6.92 -13.66
N ILE A 252 -0.94 6.51 -12.55
CA ILE A 252 -0.23 6.29 -11.28
C ILE A 252 0.83 5.20 -11.42
N GLY A 253 0.46 4.05 -12.00
CA GLY A 253 1.34 2.90 -12.13
C GLY A 253 2.53 3.10 -13.07
N ARG A 254 2.62 4.23 -13.79
CA ARG A 254 3.72 4.49 -14.74
C ARG A 254 5.11 4.42 -14.09
N SER A 255 5.20 4.83 -12.84
CA SER A 255 6.44 4.92 -12.07
C SER A 255 6.56 3.84 -10.98
N VAL A 256 5.51 3.04 -10.81
CA VAL A 256 5.43 2.02 -9.75
C VAL A 256 6.19 0.76 -10.17
N ARG A 257 6.99 0.24 -9.24
CA ARG A 257 7.71 -1.03 -9.40
C ARG A 257 7.08 -2.12 -8.54
N LEU A 258 7.26 -3.38 -8.93
CA LEU A 258 6.72 -4.53 -8.22
C LEU A 258 7.17 -4.57 -6.76
N GLU A 259 8.42 -4.21 -6.46
CA GLU A 259 8.92 -4.17 -5.08
C GLU A 259 8.18 -3.15 -4.22
N GLN A 260 7.72 -2.03 -4.81
CA GLN A 260 6.94 -1.04 -4.10
C GLN A 260 5.53 -1.56 -3.80
N VAL A 261 4.95 -2.33 -4.73
CA VAL A 261 3.64 -2.97 -4.57
C VAL A 261 3.70 -4.03 -3.46
N VAL A 262 4.73 -4.87 -3.47
CA VAL A 262 4.94 -5.89 -2.43
C VAL A 262 5.16 -5.25 -1.06
N ALA A 263 5.90 -4.14 -0.98
CA ALA A 263 6.16 -3.44 0.27
C ALA A 263 4.91 -2.82 0.92
N LEU A 264 3.77 -2.77 0.23
CA LEU A 264 2.50 -2.32 0.80
C LEU A 264 1.94 -3.30 1.84
N GLY A 265 2.30 -4.59 1.73
CA GLY A 265 1.81 -5.62 2.64
C GLY A 265 0.36 -6.06 2.38
N PRO A 266 -0.14 -7.02 3.18
CA PRO A 266 -1.41 -7.71 2.91
C PRO A 266 -2.67 -6.82 3.06
N GLU A 267 -2.57 -5.71 3.78
CA GLU A 267 -3.69 -4.80 4.06
C GLU A 267 -3.92 -3.72 2.99
N SER A 268 -3.41 -3.93 1.77
CA SER A 268 -3.45 -2.94 0.69
C SER A 268 -4.83 -2.59 0.12
N GLY A 269 -5.88 -3.30 0.56
CA GLY A 269 -7.27 -3.05 0.18
C GLY A 269 -7.59 -3.37 -1.29
N PRO A 270 -8.84 -3.11 -1.74
CA PRO A 270 -9.32 -3.48 -3.08
C PRO A 270 -8.65 -2.70 -4.22
N ASN A 271 -8.22 -1.46 -3.97
CA ASN A 271 -7.58 -0.62 -4.99
C ASN A 271 -6.23 -1.18 -5.48
N LEU A 272 -5.60 -2.06 -4.69
CA LEU A 272 -4.41 -2.77 -5.13
C LEU A 272 -4.69 -3.55 -6.44
N GLY A 273 -5.84 -4.20 -6.53
CA GLY A 273 -6.24 -4.94 -7.73
C GLY A 273 -6.35 -4.03 -8.94
N HIS A 274 -7.05 -2.91 -8.81
CA HIS A 274 -7.19 -1.93 -9.90
C HIS A 274 -5.83 -1.36 -10.35
N LEU A 275 -4.92 -1.06 -9.42
CA LEU A 275 -3.56 -0.62 -9.74
C LEU A 275 -2.79 -1.67 -10.54
N VAL A 276 -2.82 -2.93 -10.09
CA VAL A 276 -2.08 -4.02 -10.72
C VAL A 276 -2.66 -4.34 -12.09
N GLU A 277 -3.98 -4.51 -12.20
CA GLU A 277 -4.69 -4.83 -13.44
C GLU A 277 -4.46 -3.77 -14.53
N ALA A 278 -4.49 -2.49 -14.17
CA ALA A 278 -4.25 -1.40 -15.11
C ALA A 278 -2.80 -1.33 -15.63
N ASN A 279 -1.86 -2.07 -15.01
CA ASN A 279 -0.42 -1.97 -15.28
C ASN A 279 0.28 -3.33 -15.46
N LEU A 280 -0.45 -4.40 -15.78
CA LEU A 280 0.13 -5.74 -15.96
C LEU A 280 1.23 -5.78 -17.05
N ASP A 281 1.06 -4.99 -18.11
CA ASP A 281 2.01 -4.86 -19.23
C ASP A 281 3.31 -4.13 -18.84
N ARG A 282 3.37 -3.55 -17.64
CA ARG A 282 4.48 -2.68 -17.19
C ARG A 282 5.15 -3.16 -15.91
N LEU A 283 4.39 -3.79 -15.02
CA LEU A 283 4.93 -4.36 -13.81
C LEU A 283 5.80 -5.56 -14.20
N LEU A 284 7.07 -5.51 -13.79
CA LEU A 284 8.05 -6.53 -14.16
C LEU A 284 8.29 -7.48 -13.00
N ALA A 285 8.20 -8.78 -13.28
CA ALA A 285 8.58 -9.86 -12.39
C ALA A 285 9.69 -10.71 -13.00
N ARG A 286 10.49 -11.36 -12.15
CA ARG A 286 11.53 -12.31 -12.60
C ARG A 286 11.08 -13.75 -12.54
N GLY A 287 10.09 -14.04 -11.71
CA GLY A 287 9.57 -15.38 -11.54
C GLY A 287 8.17 -15.40 -10.99
N ALA A 288 7.50 -16.51 -11.24
CA ALA A 288 6.21 -16.86 -10.71
C ALA A 288 6.27 -18.26 -10.08
N ARG A 289 5.48 -18.50 -9.03
CA ARG A 289 5.27 -19.83 -8.44
C ARG A 289 3.78 -20.09 -8.29
N VAL A 290 3.31 -21.22 -8.82
CA VAL A 290 1.89 -21.56 -8.87
C VAL A 290 1.61 -22.76 -7.96
N LEU A 291 0.73 -22.55 -6.99
CA LEU A 291 0.32 -23.55 -6.02
C LEU A 291 -1.18 -23.85 -6.19
N GLY A 292 -1.54 -25.13 -6.28
CA GLY A 292 -2.92 -25.57 -6.09
C GLY A 292 -3.29 -25.51 -4.61
N GLN A 293 -4.49 -25.05 -4.29
CA GLN A 293 -5.04 -25.06 -2.94
C GLN A 293 -6.16 -26.10 -2.87
N SER A 294 -5.97 -27.14 -2.06
CA SER A 294 -7.04 -28.07 -1.73
C SER A 294 -7.82 -27.54 -0.53
N GLY A 295 -9.10 -27.18 -0.72
CA GLY A 295 -10.06 -27.03 0.39
C GLY A 295 -10.52 -25.62 0.76
N ALA A 296 -10.24 -24.59 -0.03
CA ALA A 296 -10.94 -23.32 0.13
C ALA A 296 -12.27 -23.38 -0.67
N PRO A 297 -13.44 -23.23 -0.04
CA PRO A 297 -14.68 -23.07 -0.78
C PRO A 297 -14.62 -21.71 -1.48
N SER A 298 -14.31 -21.73 -2.76
CA SER A 298 -14.58 -20.59 -3.63
C SER A 298 -16.10 -20.50 -3.81
N SER A 299 -16.60 -19.27 -3.86
CA SER A 299 -17.95 -19.05 -4.38
C SER A 299 -17.83 -19.17 -5.89
N GLU A 300 -18.53 -20.13 -6.50
CA GLU A 300 -18.51 -20.33 -7.97
C GLU A 300 -18.68 -18.98 -8.69
N GLY A 301 -17.73 -18.64 -9.58
CA GLY A 301 -17.75 -17.42 -10.38
C GLY A 301 -17.02 -16.20 -9.80
N GLN A 302 -16.24 -16.33 -8.73
CA GLN A 302 -15.39 -15.24 -8.24
C GLN A 302 -14.17 -15.02 -9.15
N ARG A 303 -14.00 -13.78 -9.64
CA ARG A 303 -12.83 -13.39 -10.43
C ARG A 303 -11.55 -13.55 -9.61
N ALA A 304 -10.43 -13.76 -10.31
CA ALA A 304 -9.15 -13.85 -9.66
C ALA A 304 -8.76 -12.51 -9.01
N ASP A 305 -8.38 -12.55 -7.73
CA ASP A 305 -8.14 -11.36 -6.91
C ASP A 305 -6.64 -11.16 -6.67
N TRP A 306 -6.16 -9.93 -6.86
CA TRP A 306 -4.79 -9.54 -6.56
C TRP A 306 -4.62 -9.16 -5.08
N GLY A 307 -3.51 -9.57 -4.48
CA GLY A 307 -3.15 -9.23 -3.11
C GLY A 307 -1.65 -9.32 -2.86
N VAL A 308 -1.19 -8.92 -1.67
CA VAL A 308 0.18 -9.19 -1.23
C VAL A 308 0.16 -10.30 -0.18
N GLU A 309 0.97 -11.32 -0.37
CA GLU A 309 1.09 -12.44 0.58
C GLU A 309 2.50 -13.01 0.52
N ARG A 310 3.08 -13.36 1.68
CA ARG A 310 4.44 -13.94 1.79
C ARG A 310 5.48 -13.11 1.05
N ASP A 311 5.42 -11.79 1.20
CA ASP A 311 6.31 -10.84 0.53
C ASP A 311 6.36 -10.98 -1.00
N CYS A 312 5.24 -11.41 -1.60
CA CYS A 312 5.04 -11.52 -3.04
C CYS A 312 3.71 -10.89 -3.45
N LEU A 313 3.62 -10.49 -4.71
CA LEU A 313 2.33 -10.19 -5.31
C LEU A 313 1.64 -11.52 -5.62
N ALA A 314 0.44 -11.72 -5.12
CA ALA A 314 -0.34 -12.93 -5.28
C ALA A 314 -1.57 -12.68 -6.16
N LEU A 315 -1.82 -13.57 -7.11
CA LEU A 315 -3.08 -13.69 -7.83
C LEU A 315 -3.79 -14.94 -7.31
N ARG A 316 -4.96 -14.77 -6.71
CA ARG A 316 -5.76 -15.87 -6.15
C ARG A 316 -6.89 -16.18 -7.11
N GLY A 317 -6.96 -17.40 -7.61
CA GLY A 317 -8.10 -17.89 -8.38
C GLY A 317 -8.78 -19.06 -7.67
N ASP A 318 -9.72 -19.70 -8.38
CA ASP A 318 -10.47 -20.83 -7.84
C ASP A 318 -9.58 -22.06 -7.59
N GLY A 319 -9.27 -22.34 -6.32
CA GLY A 319 -8.44 -23.48 -5.94
C GLY A 319 -6.95 -23.32 -6.28
N TRP A 320 -6.47 -22.10 -6.53
CA TRP A 320 -5.05 -21.85 -6.80
C TRP A 320 -4.57 -20.46 -6.44
N ILE A 321 -3.26 -20.33 -6.30
CA ILE A 321 -2.57 -19.06 -6.06
C ILE A 321 -1.27 -19.00 -6.87
N ALA A 322 -1.05 -17.89 -7.56
CA ALA A 322 0.20 -17.59 -8.24
C ALA A 322 0.91 -16.45 -7.54
N TYR A 323 2.14 -16.69 -7.09
CA TYR A 323 3.01 -15.70 -6.46
C TYR A 323 3.99 -15.17 -7.49
N PHE A 324 4.12 -13.85 -7.59
CA PHE A 324 5.03 -13.14 -8.48
C PHE A 324 6.04 -12.36 -7.66
N ALA A 325 7.31 -12.48 -8.04
CA ALA A 325 8.40 -11.84 -7.32
C ALA A 325 9.33 -11.07 -8.26
N ALA A 326 9.84 -9.94 -7.75
CA ALA A 326 10.86 -9.16 -8.43
C ALA A 326 12.24 -9.86 -8.41
N ARG A 327 12.46 -10.80 -7.50
CA ARG A 327 13.65 -11.66 -7.44
C ARG A 327 13.23 -13.12 -7.28
N SER A 328 13.96 -14.03 -7.92
CA SER A 328 13.69 -15.47 -7.85
C SER A 328 13.74 -16.03 -6.44
N ASN A 329 14.61 -15.48 -5.59
CA ASN A 329 14.82 -15.95 -4.22
C ASN A 329 13.74 -15.48 -3.24
N ASP A 330 12.89 -14.54 -3.67
CA ASP A 330 11.81 -14.01 -2.84
C ASP A 330 10.53 -14.87 -2.99
N LEU A 331 10.51 -15.83 -3.93
CA LEU A 331 9.37 -16.74 -4.11
C LEU A 331 9.18 -17.67 -2.89
N PRO A 332 7.93 -17.90 -2.45
CA PRO A 332 7.63 -18.66 -1.24
C PRO A 332 8.06 -20.12 -1.37
N PRO A 333 8.41 -20.85 -0.30
CA PRO A 333 8.92 -22.24 -0.38
C PRO A 333 8.09 -23.16 -1.29
N HIS A 334 8.76 -24.09 -1.98
CA HIS A 334 8.12 -25.06 -2.87
C HIS A 334 7.98 -26.43 -2.20
N GLU A 335 6.96 -27.17 -2.61
CA GLU A 335 6.86 -28.60 -2.36
C GLU A 335 7.25 -29.34 -3.64
N THR A 336 8.02 -30.42 -3.50
CA THR A 336 8.44 -31.24 -4.64
C THR A 336 7.26 -32.03 -5.18
N ARG A 337 6.94 -31.82 -6.46
CA ARG A 337 5.91 -32.55 -7.19
C ARG A 337 6.53 -33.54 -8.15
N ARG A 338 5.71 -34.49 -8.61
CA ARG A 338 6.04 -35.24 -9.82
C ARG A 338 5.93 -34.26 -11.00
N GLY A 339 6.89 -34.29 -11.92
CA GLY A 339 6.81 -33.50 -13.15
C GLY A 339 5.58 -33.86 -14.00
N VAL A 340 5.46 -33.26 -15.16
CA VAL A 340 4.28 -33.40 -16.03
C VAL A 340 4.53 -34.46 -17.11
N SER A 341 3.50 -35.22 -17.50
CA SER A 341 3.65 -36.15 -18.63
C SER A 341 4.01 -35.39 -19.91
N VAL A 342 4.88 -35.97 -20.76
CA VAL A 342 5.30 -35.31 -22.01
C VAL A 342 4.09 -35.02 -22.92
N THR A 343 3.08 -35.88 -22.93
CA THR A 343 1.84 -35.68 -23.68
C THR A 343 1.06 -34.45 -23.21
N THR A 344 0.87 -34.31 -21.90
CA THR A 344 0.17 -33.15 -21.32
C THR A 344 0.93 -31.85 -21.59
N LEU A 345 2.27 -31.88 -21.49
CA LEU A 345 3.10 -30.74 -21.84
C LEU A 345 2.94 -30.33 -23.32
N MET A 346 2.97 -31.30 -24.23
CA MET A 346 2.80 -31.05 -25.67
C MET A 346 1.44 -30.40 -25.97
N ASP A 347 0.36 -30.90 -25.36
CA ASP A 347 -0.98 -30.34 -25.55
C ASP A 347 -1.07 -28.90 -25.02
N GLY A 348 -0.53 -28.64 -23.82
CA GLY A 348 -0.51 -27.29 -23.23
C GLY A 348 0.31 -26.28 -24.05
N ILE A 349 1.48 -26.68 -24.56
CA ILE A 349 2.31 -25.81 -25.40
C ILE A 349 1.58 -25.44 -26.71
N ARG A 350 0.90 -26.40 -27.33
CA ARG A 350 0.10 -26.16 -28.55
C ARG A 350 -1.08 -25.24 -28.28
N GLN A 351 -1.79 -25.42 -27.17
CA GLN A 351 -2.91 -24.55 -26.79
C GLN A 351 -2.46 -23.11 -26.50
N LEU A 352 -1.28 -22.95 -25.89
CA LEU A 352 -0.68 -21.64 -25.66
C LEU A 352 -0.17 -20.96 -26.94
N GLY A 353 0.08 -21.73 -28.00
CA GLY A 353 0.65 -21.21 -29.25
C GLY A 353 2.07 -20.66 -29.07
N VAL A 354 2.80 -21.14 -28.05
CA VAL A 354 4.19 -20.73 -27.76
C VAL A 354 5.16 -21.78 -28.27
N ARG A 355 6.37 -21.35 -28.60
CA ARG A 355 7.43 -22.24 -29.08
C ARG A 355 8.24 -22.80 -27.91
N MET A 356 8.46 -24.11 -27.89
CA MET A 356 9.35 -24.74 -26.92
C MET A 356 10.78 -24.80 -27.46
N THR A 357 11.73 -24.32 -26.67
CA THR A 357 13.15 -24.19 -27.06
C THR A 357 14.07 -25.19 -26.38
N ASP A 358 13.71 -25.65 -25.19
CA ASP A 358 14.43 -26.70 -24.45
C ASP A 358 13.44 -27.48 -23.59
N VAL A 359 13.69 -28.76 -23.39
CA VAL A 359 12.94 -29.59 -22.44
C VAL A 359 13.86 -30.61 -21.79
N LYS A 360 13.70 -30.81 -20.49
CA LYS A 360 14.35 -31.88 -19.74
C LYS A 360 13.32 -32.88 -19.29
N VAL A 361 13.51 -34.12 -19.71
CA VAL A 361 12.61 -35.23 -19.47
C VAL A 361 13.36 -36.27 -18.63
N GLN A 362 12.71 -36.77 -17.60
CA GLN A 362 13.20 -37.87 -16.77
C GLN A 362 12.42 -39.13 -17.11
N GLN A 363 13.16 -40.21 -17.29
CA GLN A 363 12.66 -41.58 -17.43
C GLN A 363 13.40 -42.45 -16.40
N ASP A 364 12.82 -43.58 -15.97
CA ASP A 364 13.21 -44.39 -14.80
C ASP A 364 14.71 -44.39 -14.42
N ASN A 365 15.61 -44.52 -15.41
CA ASN A 365 17.06 -44.60 -15.18
C ASN A 365 17.91 -43.52 -15.88
N PHE A 366 17.31 -42.56 -16.60
CA PHE A 366 18.08 -41.53 -17.31
C PHE A 366 17.30 -40.23 -17.51
N ALA A 367 18.03 -39.12 -17.65
CA ALA A 367 17.48 -37.82 -18.00
C ALA A 367 17.93 -37.44 -19.41
N ILE A 368 17.00 -36.97 -20.24
CA ILE A 368 17.23 -36.49 -21.60
C ILE A 368 16.95 -34.98 -21.62
N SER A 369 17.87 -34.21 -22.22
CA SER A 369 17.66 -32.80 -22.54
C SER A 369 17.55 -32.69 -24.06
N ILE A 370 16.47 -32.11 -24.57
CA ILE A 370 16.29 -31.81 -25.99
C ILE A 370 16.25 -30.30 -26.14
N GLN A 371 17.19 -29.76 -26.90
CA GLN A 371 17.31 -28.33 -27.16
C GLN A 371 17.12 -28.07 -28.66
N ALA A 372 16.24 -27.12 -28.98
CA ALA A 372 16.05 -26.66 -30.35
C ALA A 372 17.27 -25.86 -30.83
N VAL A 373 17.66 -26.08 -32.09
CA VAL A 373 18.72 -25.31 -32.75
C VAL A 373 18.10 -24.17 -33.55
N GLY A 374 18.52 -22.93 -33.28
CA GLY A 374 18.01 -21.74 -33.95
C GLY A 374 16.53 -21.45 -33.62
N ASN A 375 15.71 -21.32 -34.66
CA ASN A 375 14.27 -21.00 -34.54
C ASN A 375 13.35 -22.23 -34.57
N ALA A 376 13.92 -23.44 -34.48
CA ALA A 376 13.11 -24.66 -34.42
C ALA A 376 12.26 -24.73 -33.13
N ASP A 377 11.20 -25.53 -33.18
CA ASP A 377 10.40 -25.93 -32.02
C ASP A 377 10.79 -27.35 -31.61
N VAL A 378 10.97 -27.60 -30.31
CA VAL A 378 11.18 -28.93 -29.77
C VAL A 378 9.96 -29.82 -30.01
N VAL A 379 8.74 -29.26 -30.00
CA VAL A 379 7.49 -30.02 -30.23
C VAL A 379 7.45 -30.68 -31.60
N ASP A 380 8.08 -30.06 -32.61
CA ASP A 380 8.12 -30.58 -33.98
C ASP A 380 9.28 -31.57 -34.19
N SER A 381 10.12 -31.80 -33.17
CA SER A 381 11.24 -32.72 -33.28
C SER A 381 10.77 -34.19 -33.28
N PRO A 382 11.26 -35.03 -34.22
CA PRO A 382 10.96 -36.46 -34.21
C PRO A 382 11.44 -37.16 -32.93
N ASP A 383 12.52 -36.65 -32.31
CA ASP A 383 13.04 -37.18 -31.03
C ASP A 383 12.08 -36.93 -29.88
N PHE A 384 11.38 -35.78 -29.90
CA PHE A 384 10.36 -35.46 -28.91
C PHE A 384 9.09 -36.30 -29.12
N GLY A 385 8.70 -36.55 -30.37
CA GLY A 385 7.61 -37.47 -30.72
C GLY A 385 7.83 -38.90 -30.19
N GLN A 386 9.05 -39.42 -30.29
CA GLN A 386 9.40 -40.73 -29.71
C GLN A 386 9.25 -40.79 -28.19
N LEU A 387 9.43 -39.67 -27.47
CA LEU A 387 9.21 -39.61 -26.02
C LEU A 387 7.71 -39.63 -25.68
N VAL A 388 6.87 -38.99 -26.51
CA VAL A 388 5.41 -39.04 -26.37
C VAL A 388 4.91 -40.47 -26.56
N ASP A 389 5.37 -41.15 -27.61
CA ASP A 389 4.94 -42.52 -27.94
C ASP A 389 5.28 -43.55 -26.85
N ARG A 390 6.32 -43.28 -26.05
CA ARG A 390 6.75 -44.16 -24.95
C ARG A 390 5.87 -44.07 -23.70
N GLY A 391 5.07 -43.02 -23.53
CA GLY A 391 4.07 -42.87 -22.45
C GLY A 391 4.58 -42.67 -21.02
N ASP A 392 5.75 -43.23 -20.66
CA ASP A 392 6.27 -43.25 -19.28
C ASP A 392 7.21 -42.08 -18.95
N SER A 393 7.37 -41.15 -19.88
CA SER A 393 8.31 -40.02 -19.77
C SER A 393 7.70 -38.83 -19.03
N VAL A 394 8.45 -38.23 -18.11
CA VAL A 394 8.01 -37.09 -17.29
C VAL A 394 8.90 -35.87 -17.53
N ALA A 395 8.33 -34.80 -18.07
CA ALA A 395 8.99 -33.51 -18.18
C ALA A 395 9.20 -32.88 -16.80
N GLN A 396 10.45 -32.55 -16.51
CA GLN A 396 10.86 -31.88 -15.27
C GLN A 396 10.91 -30.37 -15.48
N THR A 397 11.49 -29.93 -16.60
CA THR A 397 11.58 -28.51 -16.97
C THR A 397 11.36 -28.30 -18.46
N ALA A 398 10.79 -27.16 -18.85
CA ALA A 398 10.71 -26.71 -20.23
C ALA A 398 11.07 -25.23 -20.33
N ALA A 399 11.79 -24.84 -21.38
CA ALA A 399 12.04 -23.44 -21.71
C ALA A 399 11.19 -23.04 -22.92
N ILE A 400 10.33 -22.05 -22.76
CA ILE A 400 9.46 -21.53 -23.82
C ILE A 400 9.92 -20.14 -24.25
N ALA A 401 9.77 -19.85 -25.54
CA ALA A 401 10.05 -18.52 -26.08
C ALA A 401 8.87 -17.57 -25.78
N MET A 402 9.14 -16.49 -25.05
CA MET A 402 8.16 -15.45 -24.75
C MET A 402 8.07 -14.41 -25.89
N PRO A 403 6.96 -13.67 -26.02
CA PRO A 403 6.82 -12.59 -27.00
C PRO A 403 7.91 -11.52 -26.90
N SER A 404 8.40 -11.27 -25.68
CA SER A 404 9.55 -10.40 -25.38
C SER A 404 10.90 -10.91 -25.94
N GLY A 405 10.94 -12.07 -26.59
CA GLY A 405 12.14 -12.66 -27.21
C GLY A 405 13.09 -13.35 -26.23
N ARG A 406 12.71 -13.42 -24.95
CA ARG A 406 13.45 -14.10 -23.88
C ARG A 406 12.80 -15.45 -23.58
N ASN A 407 13.58 -16.37 -23.02
CA ASN A 407 13.04 -17.68 -22.63
C ASN A 407 12.58 -17.67 -21.17
N LEU A 408 11.37 -18.17 -20.96
CA LEU A 408 10.82 -18.50 -19.64
C LEU A 408 11.04 -19.99 -19.38
N ILE A 409 11.68 -20.31 -18.26
CA ILE A 409 11.95 -21.68 -17.84
C ILE A 409 10.86 -22.07 -16.83
N ALA A 410 9.98 -22.98 -17.23
CA ALA A 410 9.01 -23.63 -16.37
C ALA A 410 9.63 -24.88 -15.75
N ASP A 411 9.65 -24.93 -14.42
CA ASP A 411 10.02 -26.07 -13.61
C ASP A 411 8.75 -26.67 -13.00
N PHE A 412 8.38 -27.84 -13.51
CA PHE A 412 7.15 -28.54 -13.14
C PHE A 412 7.25 -29.23 -11.78
N VAL A 413 8.47 -29.53 -11.31
CA VAL A 413 8.74 -30.17 -10.03
C VAL A 413 8.47 -29.21 -8.89
N THR A 414 8.89 -27.95 -9.06
CA THR A 414 8.75 -26.91 -8.03
C THR A 414 7.54 -26.01 -8.27
N GLY A 415 6.84 -26.17 -9.40
CA GLY A 415 5.74 -25.31 -9.80
C GLY A 415 6.18 -23.86 -10.02
N THR A 416 7.37 -23.66 -10.61
CA THR A 416 8.01 -22.34 -10.73
C THR A 416 8.27 -21.99 -12.19
N ALA A 417 8.00 -20.76 -12.60
CA ALA A 417 8.39 -20.24 -13.91
C ALA A 417 9.31 -19.04 -13.73
N MET A 418 10.51 -19.06 -14.32
CA MET A 418 11.52 -18.00 -14.13
C MET A 418 12.27 -17.69 -15.40
N GLY A 419 12.74 -16.45 -15.51
CA GLY A 419 13.65 -16.06 -16.58
C GLY A 419 15.01 -16.72 -16.47
N HIS A 420 15.65 -16.96 -17.60
CA HIS A 420 17.06 -17.32 -17.59
C HIS A 420 17.90 -16.15 -17.07
N THR A 421 18.76 -16.39 -16.07
CA THR A 421 19.63 -15.38 -15.41
C THR A 421 18.86 -14.21 -14.77
N ASN A 422 19.00 -13.00 -15.29
CA ASN A 422 18.39 -11.76 -14.77
C ASN A 422 17.20 -11.29 -15.62
N ALA A 423 16.66 -12.15 -16.49
CA ALA A 423 15.51 -11.80 -17.31
C ALA A 423 14.28 -11.48 -16.44
N SER A 424 13.64 -10.36 -16.76
CA SER A 424 12.36 -9.94 -16.21
C SER A 424 11.33 -9.87 -17.32
N PHE A 425 10.07 -10.12 -16.97
CA PHE A 425 8.93 -10.16 -17.88
C PHE A 425 7.81 -9.27 -17.35
N PRO A 426 7.02 -8.65 -18.25
CA PRO A 426 5.72 -8.11 -17.90
C PRO A 426 4.85 -9.14 -17.15
N LEU A 427 4.06 -8.67 -16.19
CA LEU A 427 3.20 -9.55 -15.38
C LEU A 427 2.10 -10.20 -16.22
N ASP A 428 1.56 -9.55 -17.24
CA ASP A 428 0.59 -10.16 -18.15
C ASP A 428 1.19 -11.36 -18.90
N GLU A 429 2.35 -11.18 -19.53
CA GLU A 429 3.08 -12.26 -20.21
C GLU A 429 3.42 -13.40 -19.25
N LEU A 430 3.98 -13.07 -18.09
CA LEU A 430 4.42 -14.06 -17.11
C LEU A 430 3.23 -14.81 -16.50
N ALA A 431 2.15 -14.11 -16.14
CA ALA A 431 0.97 -14.72 -15.54
C ALA A 431 0.26 -15.62 -16.53
N GLN A 432 0.05 -15.18 -17.78
CA GLN A 432 -0.58 -16.00 -18.81
C GLN A 432 0.23 -17.27 -19.08
N ALA A 433 1.55 -17.17 -19.20
CA ALA A 433 2.41 -18.34 -19.45
C ALA A 433 2.53 -19.24 -18.21
N ALA A 434 2.86 -18.68 -17.04
CA ALA A 434 3.13 -19.45 -15.84
C ALA A 434 1.87 -20.09 -15.26
N VAL A 435 0.75 -19.35 -15.17
CA VAL A 435 -0.50 -19.90 -14.63
C VAL A 435 -0.98 -21.03 -15.53
N ARG A 436 -1.12 -20.82 -16.84
CA ARG A 436 -1.58 -21.90 -17.74
C ARG A 436 -0.66 -23.11 -17.71
N LEU A 437 0.65 -22.92 -17.91
CA LEU A 437 1.61 -24.04 -17.92
C LEU A 437 1.68 -24.77 -16.59
N LEU A 438 1.65 -24.09 -15.46
CA LEU A 438 1.87 -24.74 -14.17
C LEU A 438 0.56 -25.22 -13.53
N LEU A 439 -0.58 -24.61 -13.86
CA LEU A 439 -1.88 -24.94 -13.30
C LEU A 439 -2.61 -26.01 -14.12
N GLU A 440 -2.77 -25.82 -15.43
CA GLU A 440 -3.50 -26.76 -16.31
C GLU A 440 -2.79 -28.12 -16.37
N LEU A 441 -1.47 -28.12 -16.23
CA LEU A 441 -0.66 -29.33 -16.20
C LEU A 441 -0.64 -30.02 -14.82
N SER A 442 -1.08 -29.32 -13.76
CA SER A 442 -1.16 -29.86 -12.39
C SER A 442 -2.56 -30.37 -12.03
N HIS A 443 -3.62 -29.75 -12.56
CA HIS A 443 -5.02 -30.11 -12.30
C HIS A 443 -5.85 -29.95 -13.59
N ARG A 444 -6.52 -31.04 -14.03
CA ARG A 444 -7.51 -30.96 -15.12
C ARG A 444 -8.65 -30.03 -14.70
N ASN A 445 -8.96 -29.05 -15.54
CA ASN A 445 -10.08 -28.08 -15.46
C ASN A 445 -9.74 -26.77 -14.75
N VAL A 446 -9.17 -25.83 -15.51
CA VAL A 446 -9.21 -24.39 -15.21
C VAL A 446 -10.11 -23.78 -16.28
N PRO A 447 -11.19 -23.07 -15.93
CA PRO A 447 -12.01 -22.37 -16.91
C PRO A 447 -11.18 -21.35 -17.69
N ASP A 448 -11.34 -21.31 -19.02
CA ASP A 448 -10.60 -20.40 -19.91
C ASP A 448 -10.90 -18.91 -19.60
N SER A 449 -11.97 -18.65 -18.84
CA SER A 449 -12.38 -17.34 -18.31
C SER A 449 -11.47 -16.78 -17.23
N ASP A 450 -10.79 -17.62 -16.44
CA ASP A 450 -10.11 -17.20 -15.21
C ASP A 450 -8.68 -16.70 -15.46
N VAL A 451 -8.12 -17.03 -16.64
CA VAL A 451 -6.72 -16.76 -16.98
C VAL A 451 -6.56 -15.67 -18.06
N ARG A 452 -7.66 -15.10 -18.56
CA ARG A 452 -7.60 -13.96 -19.49
C ARG A 452 -7.38 -12.66 -18.73
N LEU A 453 -6.13 -12.42 -18.36
CA LEU A 453 -5.67 -11.13 -17.88
C LEU A 453 -5.52 -10.18 -19.08
N VAL A 454 -6.45 -9.25 -19.25
CA VAL A 454 -6.42 -8.24 -20.33
C VAL A 454 -6.06 -6.87 -19.74
N SER A 455 -4.94 -6.29 -20.18
CA SER A 455 -4.58 -4.90 -19.81
C SER A 455 -5.49 -3.91 -20.56
N GLY A 456 -6.26 -3.12 -19.80
CA GLY A 456 -6.71 -1.79 -20.22
C GLY A 456 -7.56 -1.64 -21.49
N ARG A 457 -8.54 -2.53 -21.74
CA ARG A 457 -9.68 -2.24 -22.64
C ARG A 457 -10.99 -2.72 -22.01
N ASP A 458 -12.08 -2.02 -22.33
CA ASP A 458 -13.48 -2.19 -21.93
C ASP A 458 -13.92 -3.58 -21.42
N PRO A 459 -14.91 -3.64 -20.50
CA PRO A 459 -15.32 -4.87 -19.82
C PRO A 459 -15.72 -5.94 -20.82
N VAL A 460 -14.85 -6.93 -21.02
CA VAL A 460 -15.22 -8.13 -21.76
C VAL A 460 -16.13 -8.95 -20.86
N VAL A 461 -17.43 -8.72 -21.01
CA VAL A 461 -18.46 -9.70 -20.70
C VAL A 461 -18.19 -10.90 -21.60
N ILE A 462 -17.87 -12.04 -20.98
CA ILE A 462 -17.84 -13.32 -21.69
C ILE A 462 -19.30 -13.70 -21.92
N GLN A 463 -19.85 -13.34 -23.09
CA GLN A 463 -20.98 -14.07 -23.63
C GLN A 463 -20.43 -15.37 -24.18
N ASP A 464 -20.84 -16.46 -23.55
CA ASP A 464 -20.63 -17.84 -23.96
C ASP A 464 -21.25 -18.03 -25.35
N PRO A 465 -20.48 -18.26 -26.44
CA PRO A 465 -21.07 -18.64 -27.70
C PRO A 465 -21.12 -20.15 -27.70
N LEU A 466 -22.20 -20.75 -27.20
CA LEU A 466 -22.65 -22.11 -27.56
C LEU A 466 -23.90 -22.52 -26.77
N TRP A 467 -25.05 -21.90 -27.07
CA TRP A 467 -26.36 -22.56 -27.00
C TRP A 467 -27.23 -21.99 -28.14
N GLU A 468 -27.34 -22.75 -29.23
CA GLU A 468 -28.63 -22.84 -29.96
C GLU A 468 -29.56 -23.77 -29.18
#